data_AF-A0A317I8X8-F1
#
_entry.id   AF-A0A317I8X8-F1
#
_cell.length_a   1.000
_cell.length_b   1.000
_cell.length_c   1.000
_cell.angle_alpha   90.00
_cell.angle_beta   90.00
_cell.angle_gamma   90.00
#
_symmetry.space_group_name_H-M   'P 1'
#
loop_
_entity.id
_entity.type
_entity.pdbx_description
1 polymer ?
#
loop_
_entity_poly.entity_id
_entity_poly.type
_entity_poly.pdbx_seq_one_letter_code
_entity_poly.pdbx_strand_id
1 'polypeptide(L)'
;MARADDTVAISALRTIALAERTYSVSNGGDYATLKQLTEGGFLDSRFAGDKPVRDYVLQLKLTTKDEGGGEASYSCNADPDQIGDRAGRHFYIDSTSNLIHVNDTQSATAADRIVQ
;
A
#
# COMPACT_ATOMS: atom_id res chain seq x y z
N MET A 1 -17.83 -4.69 19.69
CA MET A 1 -17.12 -5.19 18.48
C MET A 1 -16.58 -3.96 17.77
N ALA A 2 -15.26 -3.91 17.54
CA ALA A 2 -14.55 -2.72 17.07
C ALA A 2 -14.52 -2.67 15.53
N ARG A 3 -14.61 -1.46 14.97
CA ARG A 3 -14.35 -1.17 13.55
C ARG A 3 -12.88 -1.49 13.24
N ALA A 4 -12.57 -1.89 12.01
CA ALA A 4 -11.17 -2.08 11.61
C ALA A 4 -10.36 -0.81 11.90
N ASP A 5 -9.12 -0.98 12.37
CA ASP A 5 -8.30 0.13 12.86
C ASP A 5 -7.64 0.86 11.68
N ASP A 6 -8.34 1.90 11.22
CA ASP A 6 -7.88 2.79 10.15
C ASP A 6 -6.44 3.29 10.38
N THR A 7 -6.04 3.49 11.63
CA THR A 7 -4.69 3.96 12.00
C THR A 7 -3.62 2.94 11.62
N VAL A 8 -3.91 1.65 11.80
CA VAL A 8 -2.99 0.56 11.48
C VAL A 8 -2.86 0.43 9.96
N ALA A 9 -3.97 0.54 9.21
CA ALA A 9 -3.93 0.56 7.75
C ALA A 9 -3.12 1.75 7.20
N ILE A 10 -3.40 2.97 7.68
CA ILE A 10 -2.70 4.19 7.27
C ILE A 10 -1.21 4.09 7.58
N SER A 11 -0.83 3.65 8.78
CA SER A 11 0.58 3.50 9.16
C SER A 11 1.30 2.42 8.36
N ALA A 12 0.63 1.31 8.04
CA ALA A 12 1.16 0.28 7.16
C ALA A 12 1.43 0.81 5.75
N LEU A 13 0.47 1.52 5.14
CA LEU A 13 0.64 2.13 3.82
C LEU A 13 1.79 3.15 3.79
N ARG A 14 1.91 3.99 4.82
CA ARG A 14 3.05 4.93 4.96
C ARG A 14 4.39 4.19 5.07
N THR A 15 4.41 3.08 5.80
CA THR A 15 5.62 2.26 5.95
C THR A 15 6.05 1.66 4.61
N ILE A 16 5.09 1.14 3.84
CA ILE A 16 5.34 0.59 2.50
C ILE A 16 5.83 1.69 1.56
N ALA A 17 5.16 2.85 1.52
CA ALA A 17 5.58 3.96 0.68
C ALA A 17 7.00 4.45 0.99
N LEU A 18 7.39 4.48 2.27
CA LEU A 18 8.76 4.82 2.67
C LEU A 18 9.77 3.76 2.21
N ALA A 19 9.44 2.48 2.35
CA ALA A 19 10.30 1.37 1.93
C ALA A 19 10.47 1.36 0.40
N GLU A 20 9.37 1.48 -0.35
CA GLU A 20 9.38 1.62 -1.82
C GLU A 20 10.22 2.80 -2.27
N ARG A 21 10.08 3.96 -1.62
CA ARG A 21 10.90 5.14 -1.94
C ARG A 21 12.39 4.91 -1.68
N THR A 22 12.72 4.25 -0.58
CA THR A 22 14.12 3.95 -0.22
C THR A 22 14.73 2.95 -1.21
N TYR A 23 13.95 1.94 -1.59
CA TYR A 23 14.32 0.96 -2.61
C TYR A 23 14.50 1.64 -3.97
N SER A 24 13.56 2.49 -4.39
CA SER A 24 13.59 3.24 -5.64
C SER A 24 14.81 4.15 -5.76
N VAL A 25 15.18 4.86 -4.69
CA VAL A 25 16.41 5.66 -4.66
C VAL A 25 17.67 4.79 -4.85
N SER A 26 17.67 3.57 -4.28
CA SER A 26 18.81 2.66 -4.35
C SER A 26 18.90 1.91 -5.69
N ASN A 27 17.76 1.66 -6.34
CA ASN A 27 17.62 0.82 -7.52
C ASN A 27 17.21 1.60 -8.78
N GLY A 28 17.62 2.88 -8.88
CA GLY A 28 17.50 3.65 -10.12
C GLY A 28 16.06 3.99 -10.53
N GLY A 29 15.16 4.15 -9.57
CA GLY A 29 13.76 4.51 -9.79
C GLY A 29 12.80 3.33 -9.89
N ASP A 30 13.27 2.10 -9.71
CA ASP A 30 12.44 0.89 -9.74
C ASP A 30 11.78 0.59 -8.39
N TYR A 31 10.68 -0.15 -8.41
CA TYR A 31 9.91 -0.52 -7.22
C TYR A 31 9.97 -2.03 -6.96
N ALA A 32 9.65 -2.45 -5.74
CA ALA A 32 9.78 -3.83 -5.31
C ALA A 32 8.46 -4.40 -4.81
N THR A 33 8.36 -5.72 -4.74
CA THR A 33 7.23 -6.36 -4.04
C THR A 33 7.45 -6.32 -2.53
N LEU A 34 6.38 -6.45 -1.73
CA LEU A 34 6.50 -6.57 -0.26
C LEU A 34 7.52 -7.66 0.14
N LYS A 35 7.55 -8.77 -0.59
CA LYS A 35 8.52 -9.83 -0.39
C LYS A 35 9.96 -9.36 -0.66
N GLN A 36 10.20 -8.68 -1.78
CA GLN A 36 11.53 -8.15 -2.09
C GLN A 36 11.97 -7.07 -1.09
N LEU A 37 11.06 -6.20 -0.65
CA LEU A 37 11.37 -5.19 0.36
C LEU A 37 11.73 -5.83 1.72
N THR A 38 11.05 -6.90 2.11
CA THR A 38 11.35 -7.63 3.35
C THR A 38 12.65 -8.43 3.24
N GLU A 39 12.89 -9.11 2.12
CA GLU A 39 14.15 -9.82 1.86
C GLU A 39 15.34 -8.84 1.78
N GLY A 40 15.12 -7.63 1.25
CA GLY A 40 16.12 -6.55 1.19
C GLY A 40 16.32 -5.80 2.50
N GLY A 41 15.54 -6.08 3.55
CA GLY A 41 15.62 -5.41 4.86
C GLY A 41 15.06 -3.98 4.89
N PHE A 42 14.32 -3.56 3.85
CA PHE A 42 13.65 -2.26 3.78
C PHE A 42 12.31 -2.24 4.53
N LEU A 43 11.71 -3.43 4.70
CA LEU A 43 10.41 -3.61 5.33
C LEU A 43 10.51 -4.74 6.37
N ASP A 44 9.72 -4.65 7.44
CA ASP A 44 9.73 -5.67 8.50
C ASP A 44 9.16 -7.00 8.00
N SER A 45 9.72 -8.13 8.42
CA SER A 45 9.32 -9.47 7.97
C SER A 45 7.85 -9.79 8.22
N ARG A 46 7.18 -9.09 9.15
CA ARG A 46 5.73 -9.16 9.33
C ARG A 46 4.94 -8.86 8.05
N PHE A 47 5.49 -8.01 7.17
CA PHE A 47 4.90 -7.64 5.89
C PHE A 47 5.03 -8.72 4.79
N ALA A 48 5.89 -9.72 5.01
CA ALA A 48 6.00 -10.89 4.14
C ALA A 48 4.93 -11.96 4.45
N GLY A 49 4.21 -11.82 5.57
CA GLY A 49 3.14 -12.73 5.97
C GLY A 49 1.84 -12.50 5.20
N ASP A 50 0.94 -13.48 5.29
CA ASP A 50 -0.35 -13.50 4.58
C ASP A 50 -1.30 -12.36 5.01
N LYS A 51 -1.20 -11.93 6.27
CA LYS A 51 -1.98 -10.82 6.86
C LYS A 51 -1.08 -9.92 7.72
N PRO A 52 -0.36 -8.97 7.09
CA PRO A 52 0.58 -8.12 7.81
C PRO A 52 -0.09 -7.01 8.61
N VAL A 53 -1.34 -6.70 8.26
CA VAL A 53 -2.18 -5.72 8.93
C VAL A 53 -3.40 -6.43 9.48
N ARG A 54 -3.72 -6.16 10.74
CA ARG A 54 -4.89 -6.76 11.40
C ARG A 54 -6.17 -6.16 10.81
N ASP A 55 -7.12 -7.02 10.44
CA ASP A 55 -8.42 -6.65 9.85
C ASP A 55 -8.33 -5.99 8.46
N TYR A 56 -7.16 -5.98 7.82
CA TYR A 56 -6.93 -5.42 6.48
C TYR A 56 -6.11 -6.35 5.59
N VAL A 57 -6.46 -6.37 4.32
CA VAL A 57 -5.73 -7.01 3.23
C VAL A 57 -4.99 -5.94 2.44
N LEU A 58 -3.68 -6.11 2.31
CA LEU A 58 -2.83 -5.24 1.51
C LEU A 58 -2.67 -5.81 0.10
N GLN A 59 -2.91 -4.98 -0.92
CA GLN A 59 -2.69 -5.34 -2.31
C GLN A 59 -1.71 -4.35 -2.93
N LEU A 60 -0.45 -4.76 -3.06
CA LEU A 60 0.58 -4.00 -3.77
C LEU A 60 0.62 -4.43 -5.24
N LYS A 61 0.45 -3.47 -6.14
CA LYS A 61 0.59 -3.63 -7.59
C LYS A 61 1.80 -2.83 -8.06
N LEU A 62 2.65 -3.48 -8.83
CA LEU A 62 3.84 -2.86 -9.42
C LEU A 62 3.68 -2.80 -10.93
N THR A 63 4.14 -1.69 -11.48
CA THR A 63 4.33 -1.51 -12.91
C THR A 63 5.81 -1.27 -13.12
N THR A 64 6.50 -2.24 -13.70
CA THR A 64 7.91 -2.13 -14.07
C THR A 64 8.06 -1.19 -15.26
N LYS A 65 9.24 -0.60 -15.43
CA LYS A 65 9.56 0.12 -16.67
C LYS A 65 9.43 -0.85 -17.84
N ASP A 66 8.59 -0.49 -18.80
CA ASP A 66 8.49 -1.22 -20.07
C ASP A 66 9.52 -0.65 -21.06
N GLU A 67 9.98 -1.47 -22.00
CA GLU A 67 10.92 -1.05 -23.05
C GLU A 67 10.37 0.12 -23.91
N GLY A 68 9.06 0.38 -23.86
CA GLY A 68 8.39 1.54 -24.46
C GLY A 68 8.54 2.89 -23.71
N GLY A 69 9.30 2.96 -22.62
CA GLY A 69 9.62 4.22 -21.92
C GLY A 69 8.65 4.64 -20.81
N GLY A 70 7.82 3.71 -20.31
CA GLY A 70 7.00 3.94 -19.12
C GLY A 70 7.88 4.01 -17.87
N GLU A 71 7.64 5.00 -17.00
CA GLU A 71 8.29 5.05 -15.68
C GLU A 71 7.77 3.91 -14.79
N ALA A 72 8.64 3.34 -13.96
CA ALA A 72 8.18 2.39 -12.96
C ALA A 72 7.20 3.11 -12.02
N SER A 73 6.17 2.40 -11.58
CA SER A 73 5.22 2.92 -10.60
C SER A 73 4.72 1.80 -9.69
N TYR A 74 4.21 2.17 -8.53
CA TYR A 74 3.50 1.26 -7.66
C TYR A 74 2.18 1.86 -7.21
N SER A 75 1.25 0.98 -6.84
CA SER A 75 0.06 1.34 -6.09
C SER A 75 -0.21 0.30 -5.02
N CYS A 76 -0.66 0.74 -3.85
CA CYS A 76 -0.98 -0.14 -2.75
C CYS A 76 -2.37 0.19 -2.22
N ASN A 77 -3.22 -0.83 -2.14
CA ASN A 77 -4.52 -0.77 -1.52
C ASN A 77 -4.47 -1.42 -0.14
N ALA A 78 -5.15 -0.82 0.84
CA ALA A 78 -5.48 -1.48 2.10
C ALA A 78 -7.00 -1.57 2.19
N ASP A 79 -7.53 -2.78 1.96
CA ASP A 79 -8.94 -3.07 1.98
C ASP A 79 -9.30 -3.86 3.24
N PRO A 80 -10.39 -3.54 3.94
CA PRO A 80 -10.81 -4.30 5.10
C PRO A 80 -11.09 -5.77 4.74
N ASP A 81 -10.62 -6.70 5.58
CA ASP A 81 -10.84 -8.15 5.41
C ASP A 81 -12.30 -8.55 5.73
N GLN A 82 -12.99 -7.75 6.53
CA GLN A 82 -14.40 -7.96 6.86
C GLN A 82 -15.31 -7.38 5.78
N ILE A 83 -16.45 -8.04 5.55
CA ILE A 83 -17.45 -7.64 4.55
C ILE A 83 -18.71 -7.10 5.27
N GLY A 84 -19.31 -6.02 4.76
CA GLY A 84 -20.53 -5.40 5.29
C GLY A 84 -20.31 -4.05 5.99
N ASP A 85 -21.36 -3.45 6.58
CA ASP A 85 -21.35 -2.10 7.20
C ASP A 85 -20.28 -1.85 8.28
N ARG A 86 -19.58 -2.89 8.73
CA ARG A 86 -18.55 -2.84 9.76
C ARG A 86 -17.13 -3.10 9.23
N ALA A 87 -16.99 -3.29 7.92
CA ALA A 87 -15.75 -3.62 7.24
C ALA A 87 -14.60 -2.67 7.63
N GLY A 88 -14.84 -1.36 7.61
CA GLY A 88 -13.79 -0.34 7.77
C GLY A 88 -13.76 0.54 6.54
N ARG A 89 -12.83 1.50 6.49
CA ARG A 89 -12.61 2.31 5.28
C ARG A 89 -11.53 1.67 4.42
N HIS A 90 -11.62 1.86 3.12
CA HIS A 90 -10.63 1.42 2.13
C HIS A 90 -9.60 2.53 1.91
N PHE A 91 -8.33 2.16 1.77
CA PHE A 91 -7.26 3.12 1.59
C PHE A 91 -6.41 2.80 0.36
N TYR A 92 -5.83 3.83 -0.23
CA TYR A 92 -4.99 3.74 -1.41
C TYR A 92 -3.81 4.71 -1.33
N ILE A 93 -2.66 4.29 -1.83
CA ILE A 93 -1.48 5.13 -2.02
C ILE A 93 -0.75 4.69 -3.29
N ASP A 94 -0.05 5.60 -3.94
CA ASP A 94 0.71 5.31 -5.15
C ASP A 94 2.08 5.98 -5.16
N SER A 95 2.88 5.68 -6.18
CA SER A 95 4.23 6.23 -6.34
C SER A 95 4.27 7.70 -6.77
N THR A 96 3.20 8.22 -7.37
CA THR A 96 3.12 9.61 -7.85
C THR A 96 2.80 10.58 -6.72
N SER A 97 2.06 10.11 -5.71
CA SER A 97 1.59 10.90 -4.59
C SER A 97 1.77 10.16 -3.28
N ASN A 98 2.53 10.75 -2.34
CA ASN A 98 2.64 10.22 -0.97
C ASN A 98 1.40 10.54 -0.11
N LEU A 99 0.25 10.76 -0.75
CA LEU A 99 -1.03 11.04 -0.11
C LEU A 99 -1.83 9.74 -0.06
N ILE A 100 -2.49 9.51 1.08
CA ILE A 100 -3.36 8.36 1.25
C ILE A 100 -4.77 8.78 0.86
N HIS A 101 -5.34 8.10 -0.12
CA HIS A 101 -6.72 8.25 -0.53
C HIS A 101 -7.61 7.30 0.28
N VAL A 102 -8.86 7.69 0.50
CA VAL A 102 -9.82 6.93 1.31
C VAL A 102 -11.18 6.86 0.63
N ASN A 103 -11.77 5.66 0.65
CA ASN A 103 -13.13 5.40 0.19
C ASN A 103 -13.87 4.57 1.26
N ASP A 104 -15.14 4.90 1.51
CA ASP A 104 -15.92 4.28 2.59
C ASP A 104 -16.67 3.01 2.17
N THR A 105 -16.81 2.74 0.86
CA THR A 105 -17.70 1.68 0.35
C THR A 105 -17.04 0.69 -0.60
N GLN A 106 -15.91 1.05 -1.22
CA GLN A 106 -15.19 0.21 -2.18
C GLN A 106 -13.69 0.48 -2.12
N SER A 107 -12.88 -0.39 -2.73
CA SER A 107 -11.42 -0.20 -2.83
C SER A 107 -11.09 1.21 -3.34
N ALA A 108 -10.27 1.92 -2.58
CA ALA A 108 -9.90 3.30 -2.90
C ALA A 108 -8.96 3.38 -4.11
N THR A 109 -8.94 4.55 -4.73
CA THR A 109 -8.17 4.87 -5.94
C THR A 109 -7.58 6.28 -5.83
N ALA A 110 -6.71 6.65 -6.76
CA ALA A 110 -6.14 8.01 -6.85
C ALA A 110 -7.20 9.11 -7.07
N ALA A 111 -8.41 8.75 -7.52
CA ALA A 111 -9.52 9.70 -7.72
C ALA A 111 -10.32 9.97 -6.44
N ASP A 112 -10.12 9.17 -5.39
CA ASP A 112 -10.84 9.33 -4.12
C ASP A 112 -10.26 10.47 -3.28
N ARG A 113 -11.02 10.89 -2.26
CA ARG A 113 -10.58 11.96 -1.36
C ARG A 113 -9.35 11.54 -0.56
N ILE A 114 -8.51 12.52 -0.22
CA ILE A 114 -7.31 12.30 0.60
C ILE A 114 -7.70 12.23 2.09
N VAL A 115 -7.07 11.32 2.83
CA VAL A 115 -7.08 11.31 4.31
C VAL A 115 -6.27 12.51 4.80
N GLN A 116 -6.94 13.44 5.49
CA GLN A 116 -6.30 14.59 6.15
C GLN A 116 -5.78 14.22 7.54
#